data_AF-A0A0F3RAK3-F1
#
_entry.id   AF-A0A0F3RAK3-F1
#
_cell.length_a   1.000
_cell.length_b   1.000
_cell.length_c   1.000
_cell.angle_alpha   90.00
_cell.angle_beta   90.00
_cell.angle_gamma   90.00
#
_symmetry.space_group_name_H-M   'P 1'
#
loop_
_entity.id
_entity.type
_entity.pdbx_description
1 polymer ?
#
loop_
_entity_poly.entity_id
_entity_poly.type
_entity_poly.pdbx_seq_one_letter_code
_entity_poly.pdbx_strand_id
1 'polypeptide(L)'
;MAKALSHELRETTKANSSNFQFKSSNDNKAKEQYLQKIEYSTDTSRHAQLKRKISGIFDTDTAYSLLTSCAFGKVVENQFQFKLLKDIALSEHIKTKILQQVQMVYGNKITKLQITPCKQSISATQGNNTKDENNAYLLELAKQLNPDSLWYKARKFLIERHNKYIDIATFSKLIVVQEDDINKKVTLKSTSAFYDYYIRNRHMQDLKTAFQTQNCSFELIGWNDNYKITT
;
A
#
# COMPACT_ATOMS: atom_id res chain seq x y z
N MET A 1 -62.33 13.05 -8.70
CA MET A 1 -60.83 13.05 -8.66
C MET A 1 -60.28 13.05 -7.22
N ALA A 2 -60.95 12.42 -6.25
CA ALA A 2 -60.49 12.40 -4.84
C ALA A 2 -59.98 11.04 -4.36
N LYS A 3 -60.18 9.95 -5.13
CA LYS A 3 -59.81 8.58 -4.73
C LYS A 3 -58.31 8.24 -4.89
N ALA A 4 -57.55 9.07 -5.61
CA ALA A 4 -56.12 8.81 -5.83
C ALA A 4 -55.25 9.14 -4.60
N LEU A 5 -55.72 9.99 -3.68
CA LEU A 5 -54.96 10.41 -2.50
C LEU A 5 -55.21 9.54 -1.26
N SER A 6 -56.26 8.69 -1.28
CA SER A 6 -56.63 7.80 -0.17
C SER A 6 -55.63 6.67 0.10
N HIS A 7 -54.72 6.40 -0.84
CA HIS A 7 -53.70 5.36 -0.73
C HIS A 7 -52.28 5.92 -0.57
N GLU A 8 -52.11 7.24 -0.47
CA GLU A 8 -50.82 7.81 -0.07
C GLU A 8 -50.64 7.62 1.44
N LEU A 9 -49.98 6.52 1.82
CA LEU A 9 -49.36 6.35 3.15
C LEU A 9 -48.23 7.37 3.29
N ARG A 10 -48.59 8.64 3.56
CA ARG A 10 -47.62 9.66 3.99
C ARG A 10 -47.22 9.32 5.42
N GLU A 11 -46.28 8.38 5.57
CA GLU A 11 -45.66 8.09 6.86
C GLU A 11 -44.73 9.25 7.25
N THR A 12 -45.31 10.36 7.67
CA THR A 12 -44.57 11.55 8.17
C THR A 12 -43.67 11.21 9.36
N THR A 13 -44.01 10.17 10.12
CA THR A 13 -43.22 9.62 11.22
C THR A 13 -41.97 8.86 10.76
N LYS A 14 -42.01 8.17 9.61
CA LYS A 14 -40.80 7.54 9.03
C LYS A 14 -39.85 8.59 8.47
N ALA A 15 -40.37 9.61 7.80
CA ALA A 15 -39.54 10.69 7.23
C ALA A 15 -38.88 11.57 8.31
N ASN A 16 -39.51 11.74 9.48
CA ASN A 16 -39.01 12.57 10.58
C ASN A 16 -38.35 11.75 11.71
N SER A 17 -37.97 10.49 11.45
CA SER A 17 -37.25 9.68 12.42
C SER A 17 -35.75 10.01 12.37
N SER A 18 -35.06 10.03 13.52
CA SER A 18 -33.59 10.20 13.60
C SER A 18 -32.82 9.15 12.80
N ASN A 19 -33.50 8.04 12.44
CA ASN A 19 -32.98 6.93 11.67
C ASN A 19 -33.21 7.08 10.15
N PHE A 20 -33.98 8.09 9.72
CA PHE A 20 -34.12 8.43 8.31
C PHE A 20 -32.89 9.23 7.87
N GLN A 21 -31.90 8.52 7.36
CA GLN A 21 -30.74 9.11 6.71
C GLN A 21 -30.74 8.65 5.26
N PHE A 22 -30.50 9.59 4.34
CA PHE A 22 -30.12 9.21 2.98
C PHE A 22 -28.90 8.29 3.08
N LYS A 23 -28.93 7.15 2.38
CA LYS A 23 -27.79 6.22 2.31
C LYS A 23 -26.64 6.88 1.55
N SER A 24 -26.01 7.90 2.12
CA SER A 24 -24.69 8.33 1.69
C SER A 24 -23.73 7.21 2.09
N SER A 25 -23.05 6.61 1.13
CA SER A 25 -22.05 5.58 1.37
C SER A 25 -21.14 5.98 2.54
N ASN A 26 -20.94 5.09 3.52
CA ASN A 26 -20.11 5.37 4.72
C ASN A 26 -18.73 5.96 4.36
N ASP A 27 -18.20 5.60 3.19
CA ASP A 27 -16.94 6.11 2.65
C ASP A 27 -16.93 7.63 2.41
N ASN A 28 -18.05 8.21 1.96
CA ASN A 28 -18.15 9.66 1.73
C ASN A 28 -18.17 10.40 3.05
N LYS A 29 -18.87 9.86 4.06
CA LYS A 29 -18.91 10.41 5.42
C LYS A 29 -17.52 10.46 6.05
N ALA A 30 -16.69 9.43 5.85
CA ALA A 30 -15.32 9.41 6.37
C ALA A 30 -14.41 10.45 5.68
N LYS A 31 -14.54 10.62 4.36
CA LYS A 31 -13.80 11.64 3.60
C LYS A 31 -14.18 13.05 4.02
N GLU A 32 -15.48 13.33 4.14
CA GLU A 32 -16.00 14.61 4.59
C GLU A 32 -15.53 14.95 6.01
N GLN A 33 -15.58 14.00 6.94
CA GLN A 33 -15.06 14.21 8.29
C GLN A 33 -13.56 14.53 8.32
N TYR A 34 -12.77 13.93 7.43
CA TYR A 34 -11.34 14.23 7.33
C TYR A 34 -11.09 15.66 6.82
N LEU A 35 -11.79 16.08 5.76
CA LEU A 35 -11.67 17.44 5.22
C LEU A 35 -12.18 18.48 6.21
N GLN A 36 -13.28 18.19 6.89
CA GLN A 36 -13.83 19.03 7.95
C GLN A 36 -12.81 19.25 9.06
N LYS A 37 -12.11 18.21 9.52
CA LYS A 37 -11.02 18.38 10.52
C LYS A 37 -9.91 19.33 10.06
N ILE A 38 -9.62 19.35 8.75
CA ILE A 38 -8.61 20.25 8.19
C ILE A 38 -9.13 21.69 8.14
N GLU A 39 -10.39 21.89 7.75
CA GLU A 39 -11.04 23.20 7.69
C GLU A 39 -11.20 23.86 9.06
N TYR A 40 -11.65 23.08 10.04
CA TYR A 40 -11.84 23.51 11.42
C TYR A 40 -10.54 23.55 12.24
N SER A 41 -9.41 23.17 11.65
CA SER A 41 -8.11 23.28 12.32
C SER A 41 -7.75 24.75 12.59
N THR A 42 -7.44 25.05 13.84
CA THR A 42 -7.00 26.37 14.31
C THR A 42 -5.52 26.63 14.06
N ASP A 43 -4.79 25.67 13.47
CA ASP A 43 -3.37 25.83 13.17
C ASP A 43 -3.14 26.97 12.15
N THR A 44 -2.40 27.99 12.56
CA THR A 44 -2.05 29.16 11.75
C THR A 44 -0.82 28.94 10.88
N SER A 45 -0.18 27.76 10.93
CA SER A 45 0.97 27.45 10.08
C SER A 45 0.66 27.62 8.60
N ARG A 46 1.65 28.09 7.82
CA ARG A 46 1.49 28.25 6.35
C ARG A 46 1.13 26.93 5.65
N HIS A 47 1.59 25.81 6.21
CA HIS A 47 1.21 24.47 5.72
C HIS A 47 -0.27 24.17 5.97
N ALA A 48 -0.79 24.46 7.17
CA ALA A 48 -2.21 24.27 7.47
C ALA A 48 -3.11 25.21 6.66
N GLN A 49 -2.68 26.46 6.46
CA GLN A 49 -3.39 27.42 5.60
C GLN A 49 -3.49 26.93 4.14
N LEU A 50 -2.39 26.37 3.60
CA LEU A 50 -2.39 25.79 2.26
C LEU A 50 -3.32 24.57 2.16
N LYS A 51 -3.29 23.67 3.15
CA LYS A 51 -4.19 22.50 3.20
C LYS A 51 -5.66 22.91 3.22
N ARG A 52 -6.02 23.95 3.99
CA ARG A 52 -7.38 24.50 4.04
C ARG A 52 -7.82 25.10 2.71
N LYS A 53 -6.95 25.87 2.05
CA LYS A 53 -7.25 26.42 0.71
C LYS A 53 -7.45 25.33 -0.33
N ILE A 54 -6.65 24.28 -0.28
CA ILE A 54 -6.80 23.12 -1.16
C ILE A 54 -8.13 22.41 -0.87
N SER A 55 -8.49 22.19 0.40
CA SER A 55 -9.80 21.60 0.77
C SER A 55 -10.97 22.38 0.18
N GLY A 56 -10.94 23.72 0.28
CA GLY A 56 -12.05 24.56 -0.18
C GLY A 56 -12.16 24.77 -1.69
N ILE A 57 -11.16 24.38 -2.49
CA ILE A 57 -11.12 24.65 -3.94
C ILE A 57 -11.36 23.40 -4.78
N PHE A 58 -11.08 22.23 -4.21
CA PHE A 58 -11.18 20.95 -4.88
C PHE A 58 -12.40 20.18 -4.37
N ASP A 59 -13.03 19.38 -5.24
CA ASP A 59 -14.14 18.49 -4.84
C ASP A 59 -13.69 17.51 -3.77
N THR A 60 -14.59 17.07 -2.88
CA THR A 60 -14.32 16.19 -1.73
C THR A 60 -13.38 15.03 -2.07
N ASP A 61 -13.63 14.32 -3.19
CA ASP A 61 -12.80 13.19 -3.62
C ASP A 61 -11.40 13.59 -4.06
N THR A 62 -11.28 14.69 -4.81
CA THR A 62 -10.00 15.22 -5.30
C THR A 62 -9.18 15.85 -4.18
N ALA A 63 -9.82 16.59 -3.28
CA ALA A 63 -9.20 17.16 -2.09
C ALA A 63 -8.67 16.06 -1.15
N TYR A 64 -9.50 15.05 -0.87
CA TYR A 64 -9.11 13.94 -0.01
C TYR A 64 -7.95 13.13 -0.59
N SER A 65 -8.04 12.76 -1.86
CA SER A 65 -6.98 12.01 -2.54
C SER A 65 -5.67 12.79 -2.59
N LEU A 66 -5.71 14.09 -2.87
CA LEU A 66 -4.54 14.96 -2.91
C LEU A 66 -3.94 15.17 -1.52
N LEU A 67 -4.72 15.54 -0.50
CA LEU A 67 -4.21 15.79 0.85
C LEU A 67 -3.67 14.54 1.53
N THR A 68 -4.21 13.37 1.21
CA THR A 68 -3.73 12.07 1.74
C THR A 68 -2.48 11.58 1.00
N SER A 69 -2.32 11.97 -0.26
CA SER A 69 -1.26 11.45 -1.13
C SER A 69 -0.09 12.42 -1.30
N CYS A 70 -0.13 13.59 -0.67
CA CYS A 70 0.88 14.61 -0.87
C CYS A 70 1.45 15.09 0.46
N ALA A 71 2.77 15.07 0.56
CA ALA A 71 3.50 15.73 1.63
C ALA A 71 3.94 17.12 1.15
N PHE A 72 3.46 18.14 1.86
CA PHE A 72 3.86 19.53 1.63
C PHE A 72 5.27 19.73 2.18
N GLY A 73 6.24 19.85 1.27
CA GLY A 73 7.64 20.11 1.60
C GLY A 73 7.90 21.59 1.87
N LYS A 74 9.18 21.95 1.95
CA LYS A 74 9.61 23.33 2.19
C LYS A 74 9.68 24.12 0.88
N VAL A 75 9.59 25.44 1.00
CA VAL A 75 9.99 26.35 -0.08
C VAL A 75 11.51 26.32 -0.16
N VAL A 76 12.06 25.97 -1.32
CA VAL A 76 13.49 26.05 -1.60
C VAL A 76 13.65 27.07 -2.73
N GLU A 77 14.26 28.20 -2.39
CA GLU A 77 14.41 29.37 -3.27
C GLU A 77 13.06 29.87 -3.83
N ASN A 78 12.79 29.62 -5.11
CA ASN A 78 11.57 30.03 -5.83
C ASN A 78 10.69 28.83 -6.24
N GLN A 79 10.95 27.65 -5.67
CA GLN A 79 10.19 26.44 -5.97
C GLN A 79 9.57 25.87 -4.70
N PHE A 80 8.32 25.45 -4.82
CA PHE A 80 7.65 24.72 -3.74
C PHE A 80 7.84 23.22 -3.96
N GLN A 81 8.47 22.56 -2.99
CA GLN A 81 8.67 21.13 -3.04
C GLN A 81 7.39 20.39 -2.69
N PHE A 82 6.90 19.64 -3.66
CA PHE A 82 5.72 18.81 -3.54
C PHE A 82 6.17 17.35 -3.63
N LYS A 83 5.96 16.58 -2.56
CA LYS A 83 6.34 15.15 -2.52
C LYS A 83 5.09 14.30 -2.65
N LEU A 84 5.01 13.48 -3.69
CA LEU A 84 3.94 12.49 -3.83
C LEU A 84 4.27 11.29 -2.94
N LEU A 85 3.33 10.93 -2.07
CA LEU A 85 3.33 9.74 -1.23
C LEU A 85 2.63 8.56 -1.92
N LYS A 86 1.68 8.84 -2.82
CA LYS A 86 1.01 7.84 -3.66
C LYS A 86 1.09 8.24 -5.12
N ASP A 87 1.14 7.26 -6.00
CA ASP A 87 1.11 7.46 -7.44
C ASP A 87 -0.27 7.95 -7.88
N ILE A 88 -0.47 9.26 -7.84
CA ILE A 88 -1.64 9.91 -8.41
C ILE A 88 -1.24 10.61 -9.69
N ALA A 89 -1.97 10.34 -10.76
CA ALA A 89 -1.89 11.10 -11.99
C ALA A 89 -2.43 12.51 -11.75
N LEU A 90 -1.54 13.44 -11.38
CA LEU A 90 -1.87 14.86 -11.28
C LEU A 90 -1.98 15.42 -12.70
N SER A 91 -3.20 15.75 -13.13
CA SER A 91 -3.43 16.52 -14.35
C SER A 91 -2.76 17.89 -14.28
N GLU A 92 -2.32 18.43 -15.42
CA GLU A 92 -1.75 19.78 -15.53
C GLU A 92 -2.68 20.86 -14.95
N HIS A 93 -3.99 20.68 -15.10
CA HIS A 93 -4.97 21.59 -14.50
C HIS A 93 -4.93 21.60 -12.97
N ILE A 94 -4.71 20.43 -12.35
CA ILE A 94 -4.60 20.32 -10.89
C ILE A 94 -3.28 20.95 -10.42
N LYS A 95 -2.17 20.70 -11.13
CA LYS A 95 -0.86 21.29 -10.80
C LYS A 95 -0.91 22.82 -10.84
N THR A 96 -1.51 23.39 -11.88
CA THR A 96 -1.63 24.85 -12.02
C THR A 96 -2.50 25.47 -10.91
N LYS A 97 -3.62 24.84 -10.56
CA LYS A 97 -4.45 25.25 -9.41
C LYS A 97 -3.70 25.19 -8.09
N ILE A 98 -2.96 24.11 -7.81
CA ILE A 98 -2.13 24.01 -6.61
C ILE A 98 -1.09 25.13 -6.58
N LEU A 99 -0.42 25.41 -7.71
CA LEU A 99 0.60 26.46 -7.81
C LEU A 99 0.01 27.83 -7.44
N GLN A 100 -1.17 28.16 -7.96
CA GLN A 100 -1.90 29.38 -7.58
C GLN A 100 -2.15 29.44 -6.07
N GLN A 101 -2.57 28.34 -5.45
CA GLN A 101 -2.80 28.31 -3.99
C GLN A 101 -1.52 28.47 -3.18
N VAL A 102 -0.42 27.87 -3.64
CA VAL A 102 0.89 28.05 -3.01
C VAL A 102 1.33 29.52 -3.12
N GLN A 103 1.16 30.17 -4.27
CA GLN A 103 1.47 31.59 -4.43
C GLN A 103 0.63 32.49 -3.51
N MET A 104 -0.65 32.17 -3.29
CA MET A 104 -1.49 32.92 -2.36
C MET A 104 -1.05 32.79 -0.89
N VAL A 105 -0.37 31.72 -0.50
CA VAL A 105 0.03 31.46 0.90
C VAL A 105 1.48 31.84 1.18
N TYR A 106 2.38 31.58 0.24
CA TYR A 106 3.82 31.79 0.38
C TYR A 106 4.35 32.98 -0.42
N GLY A 107 3.51 33.59 -1.27
CA GLY A 107 3.80 34.78 -2.07
C GLY A 107 4.17 34.47 -3.53
N ASN A 108 4.05 35.50 -4.37
CA ASN A 108 4.26 35.42 -5.83
C ASN A 108 5.70 35.10 -6.28
N LYS A 109 6.63 34.94 -5.34
CA LYS A 109 8.03 34.56 -5.62
C LYS A 109 8.17 33.11 -6.09
N ILE A 110 7.15 32.28 -5.86
CA ILE A 110 7.16 30.87 -6.25
C ILE A 110 6.63 30.75 -7.68
N THR A 111 7.53 30.43 -8.62
CA THR A 111 7.21 30.37 -10.05
C THR A 111 6.97 28.95 -10.54
N LYS A 112 7.46 27.93 -9.83
CA LYS A 112 7.37 26.52 -10.25
C LYS A 112 7.10 25.58 -9.08
N LEU A 113 6.30 24.54 -9.36
CA LEU A 113 6.12 23.39 -8.45
C LEU A 113 7.16 22.32 -8.79
N GLN A 114 8.03 22.01 -7.84
CA GLN A 114 8.95 20.88 -7.99
C GLN A 114 8.26 19.63 -7.45
N ILE A 115 7.67 18.87 -8.37
CA ILE A 115 7.06 17.58 -8.03
C ILE A 115 8.18 16.55 -7.97
N THR A 116 8.49 16.09 -6.76
CA THR A 116 9.31 14.89 -6.61
C THR A 116 8.35 13.71 -6.78
N PRO A 117 8.47 12.93 -7.87
CA PRO A 117 7.65 11.73 -8.04
C PRO A 117 7.88 10.80 -6.85
N CYS A 118 6.84 10.07 -6.47
CA CYS A 118 7.01 8.94 -5.58
C CYS A 118 8.12 8.07 -6.20
N LYS A 119 9.28 7.96 -5.55
CA LYS A 119 10.21 6.90 -5.93
C LYS A 119 9.39 5.64 -5.71
N GLN A 120 9.02 4.95 -6.78
CA GLN A 120 8.50 3.59 -6.69
C GLN A 120 9.64 2.69 -6.20
N SER A 121 10.02 2.85 -4.93
CA SER A 121 10.46 1.74 -4.10
C SER A 121 9.18 1.19 -3.51
N ILE A 122 8.83 0.00 -3.99
CA ILE A 122 7.79 -0.84 -3.43
C ILE A 122 7.92 -0.85 -1.90
N SER A 123 6.77 -0.72 -1.25
CA SER A 123 6.53 -0.86 0.19
C SER A 123 6.89 0.32 1.09
N ALA A 124 5.82 0.93 1.63
CA ALA A 124 5.83 1.73 2.84
C ALA A 124 6.71 1.07 3.92
N THR A 125 7.84 1.71 4.25
CA THR A 125 8.61 1.33 5.43
C THR A 125 8.24 2.28 6.55
N GLN A 126 7.53 1.73 7.53
CA GLN A 126 7.55 2.21 8.90
C GLN A 126 9.02 2.43 9.32
N GLY A 127 9.25 3.52 10.05
CA GLY A 127 10.59 4.02 10.34
C GLY A 127 11.52 2.99 10.96
N ASN A 128 12.76 3.00 10.48
CA ASN A 128 14.04 2.79 11.19
C ASN A 128 14.26 1.54 12.07
N ASN A 129 13.26 0.71 12.38
CA ASN A 129 13.39 -0.49 13.22
C ASN A 129 13.41 -1.79 12.41
N THR A 130 13.03 -1.76 11.13
CA THR A 130 12.81 -2.99 10.33
C THR A 130 14.11 -3.70 9.95
N LYS A 131 15.24 -3.00 9.82
CA LYS A 131 16.52 -3.63 9.49
C LYS A 131 17.03 -4.49 10.66
N ASP A 132 16.97 -3.95 11.87
CA ASP A 132 17.40 -4.68 13.08
C ASP A 132 16.49 -5.87 13.36
N GLU A 133 15.17 -5.70 13.16
CA GLU A 133 14.21 -6.78 13.30
C GLU A 133 14.33 -7.88 12.23
N ASN A 134 14.63 -7.52 10.97
CA ASN A 134 14.89 -8.51 9.92
C ASN A 134 16.18 -9.28 10.20
N ASN A 135 17.21 -8.61 10.72
CA ASN A 135 18.47 -9.25 11.12
C ASN A 135 18.25 -10.24 12.27
N ALA A 136 17.47 -9.88 13.29
CA ALA A 136 17.08 -10.78 14.37
C ALA A 136 16.34 -12.02 13.85
N TYR A 137 15.41 -11.83 12.91
CA TYR A 137 14.66 -12.93 12.29
C TYR A 137 15.55 -13.84 11.42
N LEU A 138 16.51 -13.29 10.68
CA LEU A 138 17.48 -14.08 9.92
C LEU A 138 18.37 -14.92 10.85
N LEU A 139 18.76 -14.39 12.02
CA LEU A 139 19.52 -15.14 13.03
C LEU A 139 18.70 -16.31 13.61
N GLU A 140 17.40 -16.13 13.82
CA GLU A 140 16.52 -17.23 14.23
C GLU A 140 16.34 -18.27 13.12
N LEU A 141 16.17 -17.83 11.87
CA LEU A 141 16.08 -18.72 10.72
C LEU A 141 17.35 -19.54 10.53
N ALA A 142 18.53 -18.96 10.74
CA ALA A 142 19.81 -19.67 10.66
C ALA A 142 19.98 -20.75 11.75
N LYS A 143 19.21 -20.66 12.86
CA LYS A 143 19.16 -21.72 13.88
C LYS A 143 18.21 -22.85 13.49
N GLN A 144 17.17 -22.54 12.71
CA GLN A 144 16.16 -23.51 12.27
C GLN A 144 16.53 -24.24 10.99
N LEU A 145 17.20 -23.54 10.06
CA LEU A 145 17.67 -24.06 8.78
C LEU A 145 19.20 -24.01 8.72
N ASN A 146 19.79 -24.99 8.05
CA ASN A 146 21.23 -24.99 7.77
C ASN A 146 21.62 -23.75 6.95
N PRO A 147 22.58 -22.92 7.40
CA PRO A 147 22.99 -21.71 6.70
C PRO A 147 23.55 -21.95 5.29
N ASP A 148 24.03 -23.17 5.04
CA ASP A 148 24.57 -23.58 3.75
C ASP A 148 23.53 -24.06 2.75
N SER A 149 22.31 -24.36 3.21
CA SER A 149 21.17 -24.76 2.37
C SER A 149 20.88 -23.69 1.33
N LEU A 150 20.71 -24.14 0.09
CA LEU A 150 20.28 -23.33 -1.05
C LEU A 150 18.91 -22.70 -0.77
N TRP A 151 18.02 -23.42 -0.06
CA TRP A 151 16.74 -22.84 0.34
C TRP A 151 16.90 -21.70 1.34
N TYR A 152 17.78 -21.84 2.34
CA TYR A 152 18.06 -20.76 3.28
C TYR A 152 18.61 -19.52 2.58
N LYS A 153 19.56 -19.70 1.66
CA LYS A 153 20.12 -18.60 0.86
C LYS A 153 19.03 -17.94 0.01
N ALA A 154 18.16 -18.71 -0.64
CA ALA A 154 17.02 -18.19 -1.42
C ALA A 154 16.06 -17.38 -0.55
N ARG A 155 15.72 -17.91 0.63
CA ARG A 155 14.82 -17.28 1.59
C ARG A 155 15.41 -15.99 2.18
N LYS A 156 16.71 -15.97 2.47
CA LYS A 156 17.43 -14.76 2.90
C LYS A 156 17.31 -13.64 1.87
N PHE A 157 17.56 -13.96 0.60
CA PHE A 157 17.41 -12.99 -0.50
C PHE A 157 15.97 -12.45 -0.61
N LEU A 158 14.97 -13.33 -0.46
CA LEU A 158 13.56 -12.93 -0.48
C LEU A 158 13.20 -12.01 0.69
N ILE A 159 13.68 -12.30 1.90
CA ILE A 159 13.45 -11.46 3.09
C ILE A 159 14.11 -10.08 2.93
N GLU A 160 15.32 -10.02 2.38
CA GLU A 160 16.00 -8.74 2.10
C GLU A 160 15.21 -7.89 1.10
N ARG A 161 14.58 -8.53 0.09
CA ARG A 161 13.78 -7.85 -0.93
C ARG A 161 12.38 -7.46 -0.47
N HIS A 162 11.71 -8.33 0.30
CA HIS A 162 10.28 -8.22 0.59
C HIS A 162 9.94 -7.91 2.04
N ASN A 163 10.86 -8.13 2.99
CA ASN A 163 10.71 -8.14 4.47
C ASN A 163 10.32 -9.49 5.09
N LYS A 164 10.50 -9.59 6.43
CA LYS A 164 10.17 -10.80 7.22
C LYS A 164 8.69 -11.18 7.22
N TYR A 165 7.78 -10.21 7.12
CA TYR A 165 6.35 -10.46 7.22
C TYR A 165 5.82 -11.22 6.02
N ILE A 166 6.34 -10.90 4.82
CA ILE A 166 6.01 -11.64 3.60
C ILE A 166 6.52 -13.07 3.75
N ASP A 167 7.77 -13.26 4.18
CA ASP A 167 8.32 -14.59 4.42
C ASP A 167 7.50 -15.42 5.42
N ILE A 168 7.14 -14.86 6.58
CA ILE A 168 6.32 -15.52 7.59
C ILE A 168 4.94 -15.89 7.02
N ALA A 169 4.32 -15.00 6.24
CA ALA A 169 3.00 -15.24 5.67
C ALA A 169 3.00 -16.23 4.50
N THR A 170 4.10 -16.34 3.74
CA THR A 170 4.12 -17.08 2.47
C THR A 170 5.23 -18.13 2.41
N PHE A 171 6.49 -17.72 2.33
CA PHE A 171 7.61 -18.63 2.04
C PHE A 171 7.92 -19.60 3.19
N SER A 172 7.63 -19.21 4.44
CA SER A 172 7.72 -20.11 5.61
C SER A 172 6.75 -21.30 5.54
N LYS A 173 5.74 -21.22 4.65
CA LYS A 173 4.72 -22.24 4.43
C LYS A 173 5.12 -23.24 3.34
N LEU A 174 6.36 -23.16 2.86
CA LEU A 174 6.98 -24.12 1.96
C LEU A 174 7.90 -25.06 2.75
N ILE A 175 7.80 -26.35 2.45
CA ILE A 175 8.62 -27.42 2.99
C ILE A 175 9.60 -27.86 1.91
N VAL A 176 10.87 -28.05 2.28
CA VAL A 176 11.88 -28.65 1.40
C VAL A 176 11.65 -30.16 1.39
N VAL A 177 11.33 -30.71 0.22
CA VAL A 177 11.15 -32.14 0.01
C VAL A 177 12.48 -32.81 -0.29
N GLN A 178 13.28 -32.17 -1.13
CA GLN A 178 14.60 -32.65 -1.53
C GLN A 178 15.50 -31.47 -1.86
N GLU A 179 16.75 -31.55 -1.42
CA GLU A 179 17.80 -30.60 -1.75
C GLU A 179 18.97 -31.39 -2.35
N ASP A 180 19.35 -31.03 -3.57
CA ASP A 180 20.46 -31.64 -4.29
C ASP A 180 21.57 -30.59 -4.44
N ASP A 181 22.59 -30.70 -3.60
CA ASP A 181 23.73 -29.80 -3.57
C ASP A 181 24.62 -29.94 -4.83
N ILE A 182 24.63 -31.12 -5.46
CA ILE A 182 25.47 -31.42 -6.63
C ILE A 182 24.86 -30.76 -7.87
N ASN A 183 23.55 -30.94 -8.08
CA ASN A 183 22.83 -30.37 -9.21
C ASN A 183 22.30 -28.94 -8.93
N LYS A 184 22.52 -28.42 -7.71
CA LYS A 184 22.01 -27.13 -7.23
C LYS A 184 20.50 -26.99 -7.48
N LYS A 185 19.75 -28.04 -7.16
CA LYS A 185 18.31 -28.12 -7.37
C LYS A 185 17.58 -28.31 -6.05
N VAL A 186 16.56 -27.49 -5.81
CA VAL A 186 15.71 -27.59 -4.62
C VAL A 186 14.27 -27.90 -5.02
N THR A 187 13.70 -28.92 -4.40
CA THR A 187 12.31 -29.32 -4.59
C THR A 187 11.50 -28.90 -3.37
N LEU A 188 10.52 -28.02 -3.61
CA LEU A 188 9.68 -27.42 -2.58
C LEU A 188 8.25 -27.93 -2.70
N LYS A 189 7.58 -28.07 -1.56
CA LYS A 189 6.15 -28.39 -1.48
C LYS A 189 5.44 -27.41 -0.55
N SER A 190 4.29 -26.93 -0.97
CA SER A 190 3.45 -26.07 -0.14
C SER A 190 2.79 -26.85 0.99
N THR A 191 2.55 -26.21 2.14
CA THR A 191 1.82 -26.80 3.27
C THR A 191 0.31 -26.89 3.06
N SER A 192 -0.24 -26.14 2.10
CA SER A 192 -1.66 -26.20 1.74
C SER A 192 -1.90 -25.83 0.28
N ALA A 193 -3.06 -26.23 -0.25
CA ALA A 193 -3.52 -25.85 -1.59
C ALA A 193 -3.60 -24.32 -1.78
N PHE A 194 -3.98 -23.59 -0.72
CA PHE A 194 -4.04 -22.13 -0.76
C PHE A 194 -2.66 -21.51 -1.01
N TYR A 195 -1.63 -21.95 -0.29
CA TYR A 195 -0.28 -21.41 -0.45
C TYR A 195 0.34 -21.81 -1.79
N ASP A 196 0.05 -23.01 -2.29
CA ASP A 196 0.47 -23.43 -3.63
C ASP A 196 -0.10 -22.49 -4.71
N TYR A 197 -1.41 -22.24 -4.68
CA TYR A 197 -2.05 -21.29 -5.59
C TYR A 197 -1.49 -19.87 -5.43
N TYR A 198 -1.40 -19.39 -4.19
CA TYR A 198 -0.99 -18.02 -3.88
C TYR A 198 0.44 -17.73 -4.35
N ILE A 199 1.37 -18.66 -4.10
CA ILE A 199 2.77 -18.52 -4.48
C ILE A 199 2.91 -18.57 -6.00
N ARG A 200 2.25 -19.52 -6.67
CA ARG A 200 2.27 -19.62 -8.14
C ARG A 200 1.74 -18.36 -8.82
N ASN A 201 0.67 -17.78 -8.29
CA ASN A 201 0.04 -16.62 -8.90
C ASN A 201 0.75 -15.29 -8.58
N ARG A 202 1.34 -15.16 -7.38
CA ARG A 202 1.82 -13.87 -6.88
C ARG A 202 3.34 -13.77 -6.70
N HIS A 203 4.01 -14.87 -6.38
CA HIS A 203 5.42 -14.88 -5.96
C HIS A 203 6.33 -15.82 -6.76
N MET A 204 5.81 -16.45 -7.82
CA MET A 204 6.60 -17.38 -8.64
C MET A 204 7.81 -16.71 -9.29
N GLN A 205 7.65 -15.47 -9.75
CA GLN A 205 8.74 -14.71 -10.34
C GLN A 205 9.79 -14.29 -9.29
N ASP A 206 9.36 -14.00 -8.07
CA ASP A 206 10.27 -13.66 -6.96
C ASP A 206 11.14 -14.87 -6.61
N LEU A 207 10.53 -16.06 -6.52
CA LEU A 207 11.26 -17.32 -6.32
C LEU A 207 12.25 -17.58 -7.46
N LYS A 208 11.81 -17.46 -8.70
CA LYS A 208 12.68 -17.65 -9.87
C LYS A 208 13.88 -16.71 -9.84
N THR A 209 13.67 -15.45 -9.49
CA THR A 209 14.75 -14.47 -9.37
C THR A 209 15.72 -14.83 -8.24
N ALA A 210 15.19 -15.27 -7.09
CA ALA A 210 16.01 -15.64 -5.93
C ALA A 210 16.95 -16.82 -6.24
N PHE A 211 16.41 -17.88 -6.86
CA PHE A 211 17.18 -19.06 -7.24
C PHE A 211 18.17 -18.78 -8.38
N GLN A 212 17.77 -17.98 -9.39
CA GLN A 212 18.67 -17.56 -10.48
C GLN A 212 19.87 -16.77 -9.97
N THR A 213 19.65 -15.86 -9.01
CA THR A 213 20.74 -15.07 -8.39
C THR A 213 21.78 -15.97 -7.71
N GLN A 214 21.40 -17.19 -7.34
CA GLN A 214 22.25 -18.16 -6.65
C GLN A 214 22.77 -19.25 -7.59
N ASN A 215 22.52 -19.13 -8.91
CA ASN A 215 22.82 -20.15 -9.91
C ASN A 215 22.23 -21.53 -9.55
N CYS A 216 21.03 -21.53 -8.97
CA CYS A 216 20.29 -22.71 -8.55
C CYS A 216 18.99 -22.82 -9.34
N SER A 217 18.48 -24.04 -9.48
CA SER A 217 17.17 -24.32 -10.03
C SER A 217 16.22 -24.74 -8.90
N PHE A 218 14.92 -24.51 -9.09
CA PHE A 218 13.93 -24.98 -8.14
C PHE A 218 12.73 -25.58 -8.86
N GLU A 219 12.09 -26.52 -8.18
CA GLU A 219 10.86 -27.14 -8.62
C GLU A 219 9.84 -27.05 -7.49
N LEU A 220 8.68 -26.46 -7.78
CA LEU A 220 7.56 -26.42 -6.84
C LEU A 220 6.58 -27.53 -7.23
N ILE A 221 6.50 -28.57 -6.39
CA ILE A 221 5.55 -29.67 -6.56
C ILE A 221 4.14 -29.14 -6.30
N GLY A 222 3.17 -29.49 -7.15
CA GLY A 222 1.76 -29.14 -6.94
C GLY A 222 1.24 -29.76 -5.66
N TRP A 223 0.36 -29.07 -4.94
CA TRP A 223 -0.20 -29.62 -3.69
C TRP A 223 -0.85 -31.00 -3.88
N ASN A 224 -1.50 -31.21 -5.04
CA ASN A 224 -2.17 -32.47 -5.39
C ASN A 224 -1.22 -33.55 -5.94
N ASP A 225 0.03 -33.21 -6.23
CA ASP A 225 1.01 -34.16 -6.76
C ASP A 225 1.65 -34.91 -5.58
N ASN A 226 0.92 -35.90 -5.07
CA ASN A 226 1.48 -36.91 -4.17
C ASN A 226 2.33 -37.88 -4.99
N TYR A 227 3.57 -37.51 -5.29
CA TYR A 227 4.57 -38.54 -5.58
C TYR A 227 4.75 -39.36 -4.30
N LYS A 228 4.41 -40.65 -4.40
CA LYS A 228 4.78 -41.66 -3.42
C LYS A 228 6.27 -41.51 -3.18
N ILE A 229 6.65 -41.17 -1.95
CA ILE A 229 8.02 -41.30 -1.47
C ILE A 229 8.29 -42.80 -1.52
N THR A 230 9.02 -43.24 -2.54
CA THR A 230 9.47 -44.63 -2.61
C THR A 230 10.73 -44.69 -1.76
N THR A 231 10.60 -45.43 -0.66
CA THR A 231 11.66 -45.84 0.27
C THR A 231 12.90 -46.35 -0.42
#